data_AF-A0A5M6I195-F1
#
_entry.id   AF-A0A5M6I195-F1
#
_cell.length_a   1.000
_cell.length_b   1.000
_cell.length_c   1.000
_cell.angle_alpha   90.00
_cell.angle_beta   90.00
_cell.angle_gamma   90.00
#
_symmetry.space_group_name_H-M   'P 1'
#
loop_
_entity.id
_entity.type
_entity.pdbx_description
1 polymer ?
#
loop_
_entity_poly.entity_id
_entity_poly.type
_entity_poly.pdbx_seq_one_letter_code
_entity_poly.pdbx_strand_id
1 'polypeptide(L)' 'MRGANQPRTHLARHLRRQSTDAETALWQRLRSRALLGRKFVRQVPIDRFVVDFVCREERLIVEVDGGQ' A
#
# COMPACT_ATOMS: atom_id res chain seq x y z
N MET A 1 -8.05 -11.68 15.07
CA MET A 1 -6.57 -11.63 14.88
C MET A 1 -6.29 -11.84 13.40
N ARG A 2 -5.51 -10.99 12.73
CA ARG A 2 -5.12 -11.25 11.34
C ARG A 2 -4.16 -12.44 11.35
N GLY A 3 -4.59 -13.60 10.87
CA GLY A 3 -3.71 -14.73 10.65
C GLY A 3 -2.56 -14.30 9.77
N ALA A 4 -1.33 -14.37 10.29
CA ALA A 4 -0.14 -13.99 9.57
C ALA A 4 0.09 -15.01 8.46
N ASN A 5 -0.36 -14.69 7.24
CA ASN A 5 0.07 -15.42 6.07
C ASN A 5 1.51 -14.98 5.74
N GLN A 6 2.46 -15.58 6.46
CA GLN A 6 3.88 -15.22 6.52
C GLN A 6 4.51 -14.90 5.14
N PRO A 7 4.37 -15.71 4.07
CA PRO A 7 4.98 -15.40 2.77
C PRO A 7 4.48 -14.08 2.15
N ARG A 8 3.19 -13.76 2.31
CA ARG A 8 2.62 -12.51 1.77
C ARG A 8 3.12 -11.28 2.53
N THR A 9 3.45 -11.46 3.82
CA THR A 9 4.07 -10.39 4.61
C THR A 9 5.52 -10.12 4.19
N HIS A 10 6.26 -11.14 3.73
CA HIS A 10 7.61 -10.97 3.18
C HIS A 10 7.58 -10.21 1.84
N LEU A 11 6.72 -10.60 0.91
CA LEU A 11 6.55 -9.89 -0.37
C LEU A 11 6.17 -8.42 -0.16
N ALA A 12 5.18 -8.15 0.68
CA ALA A 12 4.79 -6.78 1.01
C ALA A 12 5.92 -5.96 1.65
N ARG A 13 6.81 -6.58 2.44
CA ARG A 13 7.99 -5.88 3.00
C ARG A 13 9.04 -5.61 1.94
N HIS A 14 9.23 -6.53 1.00
CA HIS A 14 10.13 -6.37 -0.14
C HIS A 14 9.67 -5.24 -1.06
N LEU A 15 8.40 -5.26 -1.49
CA LEU A 15 7.81 -4.20 -2.32
C LEU A 15 7.90 -2.82 -1.66
N ARG A 16 7.73 -2.75 -0.34
CA ARG A 16 7.92 -1.49 0.40
C ARG A 16 9.33 -0.90 0.33
N ARG A 17 10.35 -1.73 0.08
CA ARG A 17 11.75 -1.30 -0.09
C ARG A 17 12.08 -0.97 -1.53
N GLN A 18 11.29 -1.48 -2.47
CA GLN A 18 11.46 -1.31 -3.91
C GLN A 18 10.31 -0.51 -4.55
N SER A 19 9.67 0.36 -3.77
CA SER A 19 8.62 1.24 -4.30
C SER A 19 9.21 2.12 -5.41
N THR A 20 8.47 2.29 -6.50
CA THR A 20 8.82 3.23 -7.56
C THR A 20 8.91 4.67 -7.04
N ASP A 21 9.50 5.57 -7.81
CA ASP A 21 9.53 7.00 -7.48
C ASP A 21 8.12 7.59 -7.40
N ALA A 22 7.22 7.14 -8.29
CA ALA A 22 5.81 7.53 -8.29
C ALA A 22 5.09 7.06 -7.01
N GLU A 23 5.23 5.78 -6.63
CA GLU A 23 4.71 5.27 -5.35
C GLU A 23 5.28 6.04 -4.16
N THR A 24 6.58 6.32 -4.17
CA THR A 24 7.26 7.03 -3.07
C THR A 24 6.71 8.44 -2.93
N ALA A 25 6.59 9.17 -4.05
CA ALA A 25 6.04 10.52 -4.07
C ALA A 25 4.57 10.57 -3.64
N LEU A 26 3.76 9.57 -4.00
CA LEU A 26 2.39 9.45 -3.54
C LEU A 26 2.32 9.10 -2.05
N TRP A 27 3.15 8.18 -1.58
CA TRP A 27 3.17 7.78 -0.17
C TRP A 27 3.49 8.96 0.76
N GLN A 28 4.38 9.87 0.36
CA GLN A 28 4.67 11.08 1.15
C GLN A 28 3.43 11.95 1.37
N ARG A 29 2.50 11.98 0.40
CA ARG A 29 1.25 12.75 0.46
C ARG A 29 0.14 12.03 1.22
N LEU A 30 0.15 10.69 1.23
CA LEU A 30 -0.91 9.87 1.83
C LEU A 30 -0.64 9.45 3.28
N ARG A 31 0.63 9.30 3.67
CA ARG A 31 1.01 8.77 4.97
C ARG A 31 0.52 9.65 6.13
N SER A 32 0.49 9.07 7.33
CA SER A 32 0.17 9.80 8.56
C SER A 32 -1.19 10.52 8.54
N ARG A 33 -2.15 10.00 7.78
CA ARG A 33 -3.49 10.60 7.61
C ARG A 33 -3.47 12.02 7.00
N ALA A 34 -2.41 12.35 6.25
CA ALA A 34 -2.23 13.69 5.70
C ALA A 34 -3.32 14.08 4.68
N LEU A 35 -3.85 13.12 3.93
CA LEU A 35 -4.98 13.36 3.02
C LEU A 35 -6.30 13.29 3.78
N LEU A 36 -6.88 14.44 4.10
CA LEU A 36 -8.23 14.58 4.66
C LEU A 36 -8.48 13.71 5.92
N GLY A 37 -7.45 13.42 6.71
CA GLY A 37 -7.56 12.55 7.90
C GLY A 37 -7.70 11.05 7.60
N ARG A 38 -7.69 10.64 6.32
CA ARG A 38 -7.95 9.28 5.88
C ARG A 38 -6.72 8.39 6.01
N LYS A 39 -6.92 7.17 6.53
CA LYS A 39 -5.82 6.22 6.73
C LYS A 39 -5.54 5.43 5.45
N PHE A 40 -4.45 5.77 4.78
CA PHE A 40 -3.87 4.96 3.73
C PHE A 40 -2.82 4.00 4.29
N VAL A 41 -2.78 2.79 3.74
CA VAL A 41 -1.75 1.79 4.02
C VAL A 41 -1.19 1.30 2.69
N ARG A 42 0.14 1.30 2.57
CA ARG A 42 0.81 0.86 1.34
C ARG A 42 1.16 -0.63 1.30
N GLN A 43 1.21 -1.20 0.10
CA GLN A 43 1.66 -2.55 -0.22
C GLN A 43 0.95 -3.61 0.64
N VAL A 44 -0.37 -3.69 0.47
CA VAL A 44 -1.25 -4.52 1.32
C VAL A 44 -1.64 -5.81 0.60
N PRO A 45 -1.36 -6.99 1.18
CA PRO A 45 -1.89 -8.23 0.66
C PRO A 45 -3.43 -8.26 0.77
N ILE A 46 -4.11 -8.46 -0.36
CA ILE A 46 -5.55 -8.66 -0.48
C ILE A 46 -5.78 -9.88 -1.36
N ASP A 47 -6.32 -10.95 -0.78
CA ASP A 47 -6.43 -12.26 -1.40
C ASP A 47 -5.10 -12.70 -2.07
N ARG A 48 -5.08 -12.78 -3.40
CA ARG A 48 -3.95 -13.23 -4.23
C ARG A 48 -3.02 -12.09 -4.67
N PHE A 49 -3.39 -10.85 -4.38
CA PHE A 49 -2.70 -9.66 -4.87
C PHE A 49 -2.05 -8.87 -3.73
N VAL A 50 -1.08 -8.03 -4.07
CA VAL A 50 -0.60 -6.95 -3.20
C VAL A 50 -0.92 -5.65 -3.89
N VAL A 51 -1.75 -4.82 -3.25
CA VAL A 51 -2.17 -3.52 -3.79
C VAL A 51 -1.27 -2.41 -3.29
N ASP A 52 -0.99 -1.41 -4.12
CA ASP A 52 -0.05 -0.32 -3.80
C ASP A 52 -0.52 0.51 -2.61
N PHE A 53 -1.78 0.95 -2.63
CA PHE A 53 -2.39 1.68 -1.52
C PHE A 53 -3.85 1.27 -1.29
N VAL A 54 -4.25 1.23 -0.03
CA VAL A 54 -5.65 1.02 0.36
C VAL A 54 -6.10 1.99 1.44
N CYS A 55 -7.26 2.60 1.25
CA CYS A 55 -8.04 3.24 2.30
C CYS A 55 -9.23 2.35 2.64
N ARG A 56 -9.15 1.65 3.78
CA ARG A 56 -10.21 0.71 4.21
C ARG A 56 -11.51 1.42 4.61
N GLU A 57 -11.38 2.64 5.15
CA GLU A 57 -12.51 3.48 5.56
C GLU A 57 -13.41 3.80 4.35
N GLU A 58 -12.78 4.08 3.20
CA GLU A 58 -13.46 4.47 1.96
C GLU A 58 -13.68 3.31 0.98
N ARG A 59 -13.27 2.09 1.33
CA ARG A 59 -13.26 0.92 0.41
C ARG A 59 -12.57 1.22 -0.93
N LEU A 60 -11.50 2.02 -0.87
CA LEU A 60 -10.76 2.50 -2.03
C LEU A 60 -9.39 1.84 -2.14
N ILE A 61 -9.09 1.29 -3.32
CA ILE A 61 -7.75 0.88 -3.74
C ILE A 61 -7.24 1.91 -4.75
N VAL A 62 -5.96 2.26 -4.64
CA VAL A 62 -5.26 3.10 -5.60
C VAL A 62 -4.03 2.33 -6.05
N GLU A 63 -3.96 2.02 -7.34
CA GLU A 63 -2.78 1.43 -8.00
C GLU A 63 -2.08 2.52 -8.80
N VAL A 64 -0.75 2.53 -8.75
CA VAL A 64 0.06 3.55 -9.45
C VAL A 64 0.66 2.89 -10.70
N ASP A 65 -0.02 3.06 -11.83
CA ASP A 65 0.51 2.66 -13.14
C ASP A 65 1.55 3.69 -13.61
N GLY A 66 2.76 3.62 -13.05
CA GLY A 66 3.85 4.56 -13.32
C GLY A 66 5.20 3.87 -13.52
N GLY A 67 5.56 3.67 -14.79
CA GLY A 67 6.89 3.56 -15.42
C GLY A 67 8.09 2.98 -14.65
N GLN A 68 8.67 1.90 -15.20
CA GLN A 68 10.13 1.70 -15.21
C GLN A 68 10.83 2.85 -15.94
#